data_AF-X1QDC9-F1
#
_entry.id   AF-X1QDC9-F1
#
_cell.length_a   1.000
_cell.length_b   1.000
_cell.length_c   1.000
_cell.angle_alpha   90.00
_cell.angle_beta   90.00
_cell.angle_gamma   90.00
#
_symmetry.space_group_name_H-M   'P 1'
#
loop_
_entity.id
_entity.type
_entity.pdbx_description
1 polymer ?
#
loop_
_entity_poly.entity_id
_entity_poly.type
_entity_poly.pdbx_seq_one_letter_code
_entity_poly.pdbx_strand_id
1 'polypeptide(L)'
;MGVIEAEVVEEDGKALIKKKCPKHGKFEDVYYSDVKIYKRFKKFAEIGDGMENPRTKEQQGCPFDCGICPNHKSHTVLSIIDVTNRCNLRCPICFANAAAAGYVYEPTFEQIKEMLRNLRANKPTPPPAIQFSGG
;
A
#
# COMPACT_ATOMS: atom_id res chain seq x y z
N MET A 1 10.63 -15.45 3.87
CA MET A 1 11.02 -14.04 4.06
C MET A 1 10.82 -13.74 5.54
N GLY A 2 11.79 -13.15 6.24
CA GLY A 2 11.72 -12.96 7.70
C GLY A 2 11.72 -11.47 8.06
N VAL A 3 11.02 -11.10 9.14
CA VAL A 3 11.05 -9.75 9.70
C VAL A 3 12.33 -9.60 10.53
N ILE A 4 13.03 -8.48 10.37
CA ILE A 4 14.20 -8.12 11.17
C ILE A 4 14.01 -6.71 11.71
N GLU A 5 14.62 -6.45 12.87
CA GLU A 5 14.62 -5.11 13.44
C GLU A 5 15.46 -4.15 12.59
N ALA A 6 15.00 -2.91 12.56
CA ALA A 6 15.68 -1.80 11.93
C ALA A 6 15.62 -0.58 12.85
N GLU A 7 16.68 0.22 12.82
CA GLU A 7 16.80 1.46 13.57
C GLU A 7 17.04 2.61 12.60
N VAL A 8 16.39 3.75 12.84
CA VAL A 8 16.68 5.00 12.13
C VAL A 8 17.58 5.87 12.99
N VAL A 9 18.79 6.15 12.52
CA VAL A 9 19.78 6.98 13.21
C VAL A 9 20.12 8.22 12.40
N GLU A 10 20.65 9.25 13.07
CA GLU A 10 21.07 10.50 12.46
C GLU A 10 22.60 10.52 12.32
N GLU A 11 23.10 10.66 11.09
CA GLU A 11 24.53 10.61 10.79
C GLU A 11 24.82 11.49 9.56
N ASP A 12 25.88 12.32 9.63
CA ASP A 12 26.30 13.21 8.54
C ASP A 12 25.18 14.08 7.92
N GLY A 13 24.26 14.56 8.76
CA GLY A 13 23.13 15.38 8.34
C GLY A 13 22.01 14.62 7.63
N LYS A 14 22.08 13.28 7.57
CA LYS A 14 21.09 12.38 6.99
C LYS A 14 20.38 11.57 8.07
N ALA A 15 19.21 11.01 7.75
CA ALA A 15 18.64 9.92 8.52
C ALA A 15 18.93 8.61 7.79
N LEU A 16 19.66 7.70 8.43
CA LEU A 16 20.02 6.40 7.90
C LEU A 16 19.16 5.32 8.55
N ILE A 17 18.78 4.30 7.78
CA ILE A 17 18.13 3.10 8.32
C ILE A 17 19.14 1.95 8.38
N LYS A 18 19.38 1.43 9.58
CA LYS A 18 20.33 0.35 9.85
C LYS A 18 19.58 -0.91 10.23
N LYS A 19 19.96 -2.05 9.64
CA LYS A 19 19.34 -3.37 9.89
C LYS A 19 20.40 -4.46 9.95
N LYS A 20 20.15 -5.51 10.72
CA LYS A 20 21.06 -6.66 10.85
C LYS A 20 20.31 -7.97 10.64
N CYS A 21 20.68 -8.69 9.58
CA CYS A 21 20.17 -10.03 9.31
C CYS A 21 21.19 -11.09 9.76
N PRO A 22 20.80 -12.12 10.55
CA PRO A 22 21.71 -13.19 10.94
C PRO A 22 22.37 -13.94 9.76
N LYS A 23 21.69 -13.97 8.60
CA LYS A 23 22.18 -14.66 7.39
C LYS A 23 23.02 -13.79 6.47
N HIS A 24 22.71 -12.49 6.38
CA HIS A 24 23.28 -11.61 5.36
C HIS A 24 24.09 -10.44 5.94
N GLY A 25 24.21 -10.33 7.26
CA GLY A 25 25.02 -9.30 7.92
C GLY A 25 24.30 -7.97 8.13
N LYS A 26 25.08 -6.89 8.20
CA LYS A 26 24.57 -5.52 8.44
C LYS A 26 24.30 -4.83 7.10
N PHE A 27 23.23 -4.05 7.07
CA PHE A 27 22.89 -3.17 5.96
C PHE A 27 22.57 -1.79 6.50
N GLU A 28 22.94 -0.78 5.74
CA GLU A 28 22.70 0.63 6.01
C GLU A 28 22.27 1.29 4.70
N ASP A 29 21.26 2.14 4.77
CA ASP A 29 20.75 2.87 3.61
C ASP A 29 20.29 4.28 4.02
N VAL A 30 20.26 5.19 3.06
CA VAL A 30 19.76 6.55 3.26
C VAL A 30 18.23 6.51 3.28
N TYR A 31 17.64 6.74 4.45
CA TYR A 31 16.19 6.83 4.59
C TYR A 31 15.66 8.22 4.25
N TYR A 32 16.35 9.27 4.72
CA TYR A 32 16.16 10.66 4.30
C TYR A 32 17.52 11.31 4.10
N SER A 33 17.71 11.97 2.95
CA SER A 33 18.95 12.66 2.61
C SER A 33 19.20 13.96 3.41
N ASP A 34 18.17 14.46 4.11
CA ASP A 34 18.27 15.61 5.02
C ASP A 34 17.51 15.32 6.31
N VAL A 35 18.24 15.29 7.43
CA VAL A 35 17.70 15.02 8.77
C VAL A 35 16.74 16.11 9.25
N LYS A 36 16.92 17.37 8.82
CA LYS A 36 16.01 18.47 9.17
C LYS A 36 14.66 18.27 8.51
N ILE A 37 14.64 17.80 7.26
CA ILE A 37 13.41 17.45 6.53
C ILE A 37 12.74 16.24 7.19
N TYR A 38 13.51 15.20 7.51
CA TYR A 38 12.99 14.04 8.25
C TYR A 38 12.31 14.45 9.55
N LYS A 39 12.98 15.27 10.39
CA LYS A 39 12.41 15.80 11.63
C LYS A 39 11.18 16.67 11.41
N ARG A 40 11.16 17.48 10.35
CA ARG A 40 9.99 18.30 9.99
C ARG A 40 8.79 17.40 9.70
N PHE A 41 8.94 16.39 8.85
CA PHE A 41 7.83 15.50 8.49
C PHE A 41 7.42 14.57 9.63
N LYS A 42 8.36 14.12 10.46
CA LYS A 42 8.05 13.32 11.65
C LYS A 42 7.09 14.02 12.62
N LYS A 43 7.07 15.37 12.67
CA LYS A 43 6.10 16.14 13.47
C LYS A 43 4.65 16.03 12.98
N PHE A 44 4.45 15.65 11.73
CA PHE A 44 3.12 15.44 11.13
C PHE A 44 2.76 13.95 11.01
N ALA A 45 3.60 13.07 11.57
CA ALA A 45 3.34 11.64 11.54
C ALA A 45 2.21 11.30 12.51
N GLU A 46 1.11 10.81 11.97
CA GLU A 46 -0.04 10.35 12.73
C GLU A 46 -0.28 8.87 12.42
N ILE A 47 -0.46 8.06 13.46
CA ILE A 47 -0.81 6.65 13.32
C ILE A 47 -2.31 6.54 13.60
N GLY A 48 -3.08 6.18 12.58
CA GLY A 48 -4.52 5.98 12.74
C GLY A 48 -4.88 4.70 13.51
N ASP A 49 -6.12 4.62 13.97
CA ASP A 49 -6.64 3.45 14.68
C ASP A 49 -6.93 2.25 13.76
N GLY A 50 -6.91 2.47 12.45
CA GLY A 50 -7.28 1.46 11.45
C GLY A 50 -8.78 1.41 11.17
N MET A 51 -9.24 0.30 10.61
CA MET A 51 -10.65 0.09 10.31
C MET A 51 -11.39 -0.56 11.49
N GLU A 52 -12.62 -0.11 11.74
CA GLU A 52 -13.53 -0.74 12.71
C GLU A 52 -14.11 -2.07 12.19
N ASN A 53 -14.15 -2.26 10.87
CA ASN A 53 -14.73 -3.44 10.23
C ASN A 53 -13.81 -4.06 9.18
N PRO A 54 -12.59 -4.49 9.55
CA PRO A 54 -11.71 -5.22 8.65
C PRO A 54 -12.42 -6.49 8.14
N ARG A 55 -12.28 -6.79 6.84
CA ARG A 55 -12.91 -7.97 6.20
C ARG A 55 -11.96 -9.16 6.07
N THR A 56 -10.80 -9.08 6.70
CA THR A 56 -9.81 -10.16 6.75
C THR A 56 -9.53 -10.53 8.21
N LYS A 57 -8.79 -11.61 8.41
CA LYS A 57 -8.37 -12.09 9.73
C LYS A 57 -6.85 -12.01 9.82
N GLU A 58 -6.34 -11.82 11.03
CA GLU A 58 -4.93 -12.03 11.32
C GLU A 58 -4.62 -13.53 11.35
N GLN A 59 -3.65 -13.96 10.56
CA GLN A 59 -3.21 -15.35 10.42
C GLN A 59 -1.70 -15.48 10.59
N GLN A 60 -0.92 -14.63 9.92
CA GLN A 60 0.55 -14.65 9.89
C GLN A 60 1.19 -13.39 10.52
N GLY A 61 0.37 -12.40 10.89
CA GLY A 61 0.80 -11.12 11.46
C GLY A 61 1.29 -10.12 10.40
N CYS A 62 1.58 -8.91 10.84
CA CYS A 62 2.20 -7.89 9.99
C CYS A 62 3.68 -8.24 9.71
N PRO A 63 4.17 -8.18 8.46
CA PRO A 63 3.55 -7.66 7.24
C PRO A 63 2.95 -8.72 6.30
N PHE A 64 2.82 -9.97 6.74
CA PHE A 64 2.39 -11.08 5.89
C PHE A 64 0.88 -11.10 5.63
N ASP A 65 0.09 -10.55 6.55
CA ASP A 65 -1.35 -10.30 6.35
C ASP A 65 -1.64 -8.88 5.85
N CYS A 66 -0.64 -8.15 5.33
CA CYS A 66 -0.77 -6.72 5.02
C CYS A 66 -1.74 -6.48 3.85
N GLY A 67 -2.58 -5.46 4.02
CA GLY A 67 -3.76 -5.11 3.23
C GLY A 67 -4.68 -4.27 4.13
N ILE A 68 -5.99 -4.29 3.91
CA ILE A 68 -6.95 -3.70 4.87
C ILE A 68 -7.27 -4.71 5.99
N CYS A 69 -6.22 -5.16 6.69
CA CYS A 69 -6.31 -6.16 7.76
C CYS A 69 -6.55 -5.55 9.14
N PRO A 70 -6.86 -6.37 10.17
CA PRO A 70 -7.10 -5.86 11.53
C PRO A 70 -5.93 -5.04 12.11
N ASN A 71 -4.70 -5.30 11.68
CA ASN A 71 -3.50 -4.57 12.12
C ASN A 71 -3.20 -3.32 11.28
N HIS A 72 -3.93 -3.09 10.18
CA HIS A 72 -3.70 -1.97 9.28
C HIS A 72 -4.21 -0.66 9.90
N LYS A 73 -3.34 0.35 9.99
CA LYS A 73 -3.59 1.60 10.74
C LYS A 73 -4.18 2.74 9.91
N SER A 74 -4.01 2.71 8.59
CA SER A 74 -4.55 3.71 7.68
C SER A 74 -5.93 3.34 7.13
N HIS A 75 -6.64 4.35 6.65
CA HIS A 75 -7.86 4.18 5.85
C HIS A 75 -7.54 4.28 4.36
N THR A 76 -8.40 3.71 3.52
CA THR A 76 -8.29 3.87 2.07
C THR A 76 -8.65 5.30 1.66
N VAL A 77 -7.66 6.07 1.20
CA VAL A 77 -7.84 7.46 0.75
C VAL A 77 -8.24 7.57 -0.73
N LEU A 78 -7.79 6.62 -1.54
CA LEU A 78 -8.16 6.49 -2.95
C LEU A 78 -8.37 5.00 -3.23
N SER A 79 -9.57 4.65 -3.68
CA SER A 79 -9.83 3.31 -4.19
C SER A 79 -9.69 3.30 -5.70
N ILE A 80 -9.08 2.24 -6.22
CA ILE A 80 -8.90 2.04 -7.65
C ILE A 80 -9.77 0.85 -8.05
N ILE A 81 -10.61 1.03 -9.07
CA ILE A 81 -11.41 -0.04 -9.67
C ILE A 81 -10.99 -0.15 -11.12
N ASP A 82 -10.32 -1.24 -11.47
CA ASP A 82 -10.08 -1.56 -12.88
C ASP A 82 -11.40 -2.00 -13.52
N VAL A 83 -11.86 -1.27 -14.53
CA VAL A 83 -13.14 -1.57 -15.21
C VAL A 83 -12.95 -2.45 -16.43
N THR A 84 -11.74 -2.51 -16.97
CA THR A 84 -11.35 -3.38 -18.07
C THR A 84 -9.83 -3.46 -18.19
N ASN A 85 -9.31 -4.54 -18.75
CA ASN A 85 -7.93 -4.63 -19.24
C ASN A 85 -7.84 -4.65 -20.79
N ARG A 86 -8.85 -4.13 -21.49
CA ARG A 86 -8.88 -4.03 -22.96
C ARG A 86 -8.23 -2.74 -23.47
N CYS A 87 -6.91 -2.75 -23.63
CA CYS A 87 -6.19 -1.62 -24.19
C CYS A 87 -6.00 -1.74 -25.71
N ASN A 88 -6.26 -0.65 -26.45
CA ASN A 88 -5.90 -0.54 -27.87
C ASN A 88 -4.43 -0.14 -28.09
N LEU A 89 -3.64 0.01 -27.02
CA LEU A 89 -2.22 0.33 -27.05
C LEU A 89 -1.38 -0.83 -26.50
N ARG A 90 -0.08 -0.84 -26.81
CA ARG A 90 0.92 -1.80 -26.31
C ARG A 90 2.13 -1.08 -25.77
N CYS A 91 1.92 -0.27 -24.74
CA CYS A 91 2.98 0.53 -24.15
C CYS A 91 4.06 -0.38 -23.52
N PRO A 92 5.35 -0.23 -23.86
CA PRO A 92 6.42 -1.06 -23.29
C PRO A 92 6.64 -0.84 -21.78
N ILE A 93 6.02 0.21 -21.22
CA ILE A 93 6.06 0.58 -19.81
C ILE A 93 4.70 0.39 -19.10
N CYS A 94 3.78 -0.37 -19.68
CA CYS A 94 2.44 -0.54 -19.14
C CYS A 94 2.47 -1.30 -17.79
N PHE A 95 2.21 -0.61 -16.68
CA PHE A 95 2.15 -1.22 -15.36
C PHE A 95 0.93 -2.14 -15.18
N ALA A 96 -0.21 -1.79 -15.80
CA ALA A 96 -1.41 -2.64 -15.81
C ALA A 96 -1.23 -3.93 -16.62
N ASN A 97 -0.17 -4.00 -17.44
CA ASN A 97 0.18 -5.13 -18.30
C ASN A 97 -1.00 -5.71 -19.10
N ALA A 98 -1.92 -4.83 -19.52
CA ALA A 98 -3.21 -5.17 -20.12
C ALA A 98 -3.06 -6.12 -21.32
N ALA A 99 -2.09 -5.85 -22.20
CA ALA A 99 -1.85 -6.63 -23.41
C ALA A 99 -1.22 -8.01 -23.18
N ALA A 100 -0.61 -8.28 -22.02
CA ALA A 100 0.07 -9.55 -21.72
C ALA A 100 -0.63 -10.37 -20.64
N ALA A 101 -1.80 -9.94 -20.15
CA ALA A 101 -2.55 -10.65 -19.12
C ALA A 101 -2.98 -12.06 -19.55
N GLY A 102 -3.18 -12.32 -20.84
CA GLY A 102 -3.59 -13.62 -21.37
C GLY A 102 -5.08 -13.97 -21.16
N TYR A 103 -5.85 -13.07 -20.53
CA TYR A 103 -7.30 -13.15 -20.36
C TYR A 103 -7.89 -11.74 -20.36
N VAL A 104 -9.19 -11.65 -20.62
CA VAL A 104 -9.95 -10.39 -20.49
C VAL A 104 -10.51 -10.31 -19.08
N TYR A 105 -10.18 -9.24 -18.37
CA TYR A 105 -10.83 -8.82 -17.15
C TYR A 105 -11.81 -7.70 -17.49
N GLU A 106 -13.09 -7.93 -17.25
CA GLU A 106 -14.15 -6.96 -17.51
C GLU A 106 -15.31 -7.23 -16.53
N PRO A 107 -15.30 -6.61 -15.33
CA PRO A 107 -16.37 -6.77 -14.38
C PRO A 107 -17.69 -6.26 -14.95
N THR A 108 -18.76 -6.99 -14.67
CA THR A 108 -20.12 -6.56 -15.01
C THR A 108 -20.50 -5.31 -14.22
N PHE A 109 -21.50 -4.58 -14.71
CA PHE A 109 -22.04 -3.41 -14.02
C PHE A 109 -22.47 -3.72 -12.58
N GLU A 110 -23.08 -4.88 -12.34
CA GLU A 110 -23.50 -5.29 -10.98
C GLU A 110 -22.29 -5.58 -10.08
N GLN A 111 -21.22 -6.19 -10.60
CA GLN A 111 -19.98 -6.37 -9.84
C GLN A 111 -19.35 -5.02 -9.47
N ILE A 112 -19.33 -4.05 -10.39
CA ILE A 112 -18.83 -2.69 -10.09
C ILE A 112 -19.68 -2.04 -9.00
N LYS A 113 -21.02 -2.16 -9.05
CA LYS A 113 -21.88 -1.67 -7.97
C LYS A 113 -21.57 -2.34 -6.63
N GLU A 114 -21.34 -3.65 -6.62
CA GLU A 114 -20.97 -4.38 -5.42
C GLU A 114 -19.63 -3.90 -4.85
N MET A 115 -18.63 -3.68 -5.70
CA MET A 115 -17.34 -3.09 -5.31
C MET A 115 -17.54 -1.71 -4.67
N LEU A 116 -18.32 -0.83 -5.30
CA LEU A 116 -18.63 0.50 -4.76
C LEU A 116 -19.37 0.42 -3.41
N ARG A 117 -20.32 -0.50 -3.26
CA ARG A 117 -21.03 -0.74 -1.99
C ARG A 117 -20.07 -1.26 -0.92
N ASN A 118 -19.15 -2.16 -1.28
CA ASN A 118 -18.13 -2.70 -0.38
C ASN A 118 -17.23 -1.58 0.17
N LEU A 119 -16.72 -0.72 -0.73
CA LEU A 119 -15.92 0.45 -0.36
C LEU A 119 -16.71 1.40 0.53
N ARG A 120 -17.97 1.70 0.18
CA ARG A 120 -18.83 2.58 0.97
C ARG A 120 -19.14 2.03 2.37
N ALA A 121 -19.06 0.72 2.55
CA ALA A 121 -19.29 0.07 3.82
C ALA A 121 -18.06 0.09 4.76
N ASN A 122 -16.91 0.64 4.36
CA ASN A 122 -15.76 0.81 5.25
C ASN A 122 -16.09 1.77 6.41
N LYS A 123 -15.62 1.43 7.60
CA LYS A 123 -15.79 2.20 8.84
C LYS A 123 -14.44 2.43 9.53
N PRO A 124 -14.27 3.56 10.25
CA PRO A 124 -15.23 4.66 10.40
C PRO A 124 -15.39 5.52 9.13
N THR A 125 -14.35 5.57 8.29
CA THR A 125 -14.33 6.47 7.14
C THR A 125 -14.41 5.68 5.83
N PRO A 126 -15.49 5.83 5.03
CA PRO A 126 -15.51 5.30 3.68
C PRO A 126 -14.52 6.06 2.77
N PRO A 127 -13.97 5.42 1.73
CA PRO A 127 -13.01 6.07 0.85
C PRO A 127 -13.61 7.33 0.22
N PRO A 128 -12.90 8.48 0.27
CA PRO A 128 -13.44 9.75 -0.23
C PRO A 128 -13.36 9.87 -1.76
N ALA A 129 -12.52 9.08 -2.41
CA ALA A 129 -12.28 9.15 -3.84
C ALA A 129 -12.21 7.76 -4.47
N ILE A 130 -12.73 7.68 -5.70
CA ILE A 130 -12.66 6.51 -6.59
C ILE A 130 -11.94 6.93 -7.86
N GLN A 131 -10.94 6.15 -8.26
CA GLN A 131 -10.35 6.19 -9.59
C GLN A 131 -10.82 4.95 -10.35
N PHE A 132 -11.63 5.17 -11.39
CA PHE A 132 -11.81 4.14 -12.41
C PHE A 132 -10.54 4.05 -13.25
N SER A 133 -10.02 2.84 -13.33
CA SER A 133 -8.73 2.52 -13.91
C SER A 133 -8.91 1.34 -14.86
N GLY A 134 -7.79 0.84 -15.35
CA GLY A 134 -7.71 -0.22 -16.32
C GLY A 134 -6.83 0.24 -17.47
N GLY A 135 -7.19 -0.25 -18.63
CA GLY A 135 -6.48 0.04 -19.87
C GLY A 135 -6.94 -0.93 -20.89
#